data_AF-A0A9E9P3D5-F1
#
_entry.id   AF-A0A9E9P3D5-F1
#
_cell.length_a   1.000
_cell.length_b   1.000
_cell.length_c   1.000
_cell.angle_alpha   90.00
_cell.angle_beta   90.00
_cell.angle_gamma   90.00
#
_symmetry.space_group_name_H-M   'P 1'
#
loop_
_entity.id
_entity.type
_entity.pdbx_description
1 polymer ?
#
loop_
_entity_poly.entity_id
_entity_poly.type
_entity_poly.pdbx_seq_one_letter_code
_entity_poly.pdbx_strand_id
1 'polypeptide(L)'
;MTPLYTIHVRRDAHTLTPVFVPEYEIALLQALFGTENVLNSDNARADENGNGTAAGDFKAAEDEYARLEIKYGEELVESVYGKRMTRALDNAIEAAKKPRAGRGRSDAAKD
;
A
#
# COMPACT_ATOMS: atom_id res chain seq x y z
N MET A 1 -14.44 4.99 -6.66
CA MET A 1 -13.34 4.17 -7.18
C MET A 1 -12.12 4.40 -6.31
N THR A 2 -11.35 3.36 -6.04
CA THR A 2 -10.15 3.41 -5.21
C THR A 2 -8.94 3.10 -6.10
N PRO A 3 -7.88 3.93 -6.08
CA PRO A 3 -6.69 3.68 -6.89
C PRO A 3 -5.98 2.39 -6.51
N LEU A 4 -5.47 1.68 -7.51
CA LEU A 4 -4.56 0.54 -7.38
C LEU A 4 -3.16 0.95 -7.79
N TYR A 5 -2.17 0.51 -7.03
CA TYR A 5 -0.76 0.72 -7.30
C TYR A 5 -0.08 -0.60 -7.61
N THR A 6 0.88 -0.57 -8.54
CA THR A 6 1.80 -1.69 -8.76
C THR A 6 2.89 -1.62 -7.70
N ILE A 7 2.90 -2.59 -6.79
CA ILE A 7 3.89 -2.73 -5.73
C ILE A 7 4.72 -3.97 -6.01
N HIS A 8 6.04 -3.85 -5.92
CA HIS A 8 6.94 -4.98 -6.02
C HIS A 8 7.33 -5.43 -4.61
N VAL A 9 6.98 -6.68 -4.27
CA VAL A 9 7.40 -7.30 -3.02
C VAL A 9 8.64 -8.15 -3.28
N ARG A 10 9.74 -7.82 -2.61
CA ARG A 10 10.95 -8.64 -2.59
C ARG A 10 10.72 -9.85 -1.69
N ARG A 11 10.82 -11.04 -2.27
CA ARG A 11 10.64 -12.32 -1.56
C ARG A 11 11.98 -12.91 -1.14
N ASP A 12 13.02 -12.64 -1.93
CA ASP A 12 14.39 -13.06 -1.70
C ASP A 12 15.37 -12.15 -2.49
N ALA A 13 16.65 -12.52 -2.53
CA ALA A 13 17.70 -11.75 -3.21
C ALA A 13 17.46 -11.54 -4.71
N HIS A 14 16.70 -12.43 -5.37
CA HIS A 14 16.55 -12.50 -6.82
C HIS A 14 15.09 -12.39 -7.29
N THR A 15 14.10 -12.49 -6.39
CA THR A 15 12.69 -12.51 -6.75
C THR A 15 11.96 -11.26 -6.28
N LEU A 16 11.44 -10.50 -7.25
CA LEU A 16 10.43 -9.46 -7.05
C LEU A 16 9.10 -9.94 -7.61
N THR A 17 8.04 -9.88 -6.80
CA THR A 17 6.68 -10.23 -7.24
C THR A 17 5.83 -8.96 -7.33
N PRO A 18 5.31 -8.61 -8.52
CA PRO A 18 4.37 -7.50 -8.63
C PRO A 18 3.01 -7.87 -8.04
N VAL A 19 2.43 -6.98 -7.25
CA VAL A 19 1.09 -7.07 -6.70
C VAL A 19 0.34 -5.76 -6.96
N PHE A 20 -0.96 -5.87 -7.23
CA PHE A 20 -1.84 -4.73 -7.45
C PHE A 20 -2.70 -4.53 -6.21
N VAL A 21 -2.44 -3.46 -5.47
CA VAL A 21 -3.10 -3.22 -4.19
C VAL A 21 -3.45 -1.74 -4.03
N PRO A 22 -4.51 -1.40 -3.27
CA PRO A 22 -4.73 -0.03 -2.84
C PRO A 22 -3.67 0.42 -1.84
N GLU A 23 -3.56 1.73 -1.66
CA GLU A 23 -2.57 2.33 -0.76
C GLU A 23 -2.68 1.81 0.69
N TYR A 24 -3.88 1.61 1.20
CA TYR A 24 -4.10 1.07 2.55
C TYR A 24 -3.82 -0.44 2.67
N GLU A 25 -3.41 -1.13 1.61
CA GLU A 25 -2.88 -2.50 1.75
C GLU A 25 -1.35 -2.52 1.88
N ILE A 26 -0.68 -1.42 1.55
CA ILE A 26 0.79 -1.35 1.55
C ILE A 26 1.34 -1.51 2.97
N ALA A 27 0.68 -0.94 3.98
CA ALA A 27 1.09 -1.11 5.38
C ALA A 27 1.03 -2.58 5.84
N LEU A 28 0.06 -3.35 5.33
CA LEU A 28 -0.03 -4.79 5.60
C LEU A 28 1.10 -5.56 4.91
N LEU A 29 1.44 -5.20 3.67
CA LEU A 29 2.59 -5.78 2.97
C LEU A 29 3.90 -5.47 3.69
N GLN A 30 4.06 -4.25 4.21
CA GLN A 30 5.25 -3.85 4.98
C GLN A 30 5.37 -4.60 6.30
N ALA A 31 4.25 -4.81 6.99
CA ALA A 31 4.22 -5.63 8.20
C ALA A 31 4.56 -7.11 7.93
N LEU A 32 4.14 -7.66 6.78
CA LEU A 32 4.41 -9.05 6.41
C LEU A 32 5.82 -9.31 5.87
N PHE A 33 6.34 -8.38 5.06
CA PHE A 33 7.57 -8.61 4.30
C PHE A 33 8.75 -7.75 4.77
N GLY A 34 8.53 -6.82 5.68
CA GLY A 34 9.52 -5.80 6.03
C GLY A 34 9.39 -4.60 5.10
N THR A 35 9.50 -3.41 5.68
CA THR A 35 9.30 -2.13 4.98
C THR A 35 10.26 -1.97 3.80
N GLU A 36 11.51 -2.42 3.94
CA GLU A 36 12.56 -2.35 2.92
C GLU A 36 12.29 -3.27 1.71
N ASN A 37 11.41 -4.26 1.87
CA ASN A 37 11.08 -5.24 0.83
C ASN A 37 9.83 -4.85 0.03
N VAL A 38 9.19 -3.73 0.37
CA VAL A 38 8.01 -3.23 -0.34
C VAL A 38 8.38 -2.01 -1.18
N LEU A 39 8.43 -2.21 -2.49
CA LEU A 39 8.91 -1.24 -3.46
C LEU A 39 7.75 -0.77 -4.35
N ASN A 40 7.84 0.45 -4.87
CA ASN A 40 6.91 0.98 -5.85
C ASN A 40 7.22 0.44 -7.27
N SER A 41 6.51 0.96 -8.28
CA SER A 41 6.69 0.58 -9.69
C SER A 41 8.10 0.83 -10.21
N ASP A 42 8.82 1.79 -9.63
CA ASP A 42 10.18 2.19 -10.03
C ASP A 42 11.26 1.42 -9.25
N ASN A 43 10.88 0.36 -8.52
CA ASN A 43 11.74 -0.43 -7.63
C ASN A 43 12.40 0.39 -6.51
N ALA A 44 11.82 1.53 -6.14
CA ALA A 44 12.22 2.32 -4.99
C ALA A 44 11.34 1.99 -3.77
N ARG A 45 11.89 2.15 -2.56
CA ARG A 45 11.15 1.91 -1.32
C ARG A 45 9.88 2.76 -1.24
N ALA A 46 8.73 2.11 -1.03
CA ALA A 46 7.43 2.76 -1.07
C ALA A 46 7.20 3.72 0.11
N ASP A 47 7.79 3.45 1.28
CA ASP A 47 7.68 4.31 2.46
C ASP A 47 8.42 5.65 2.28
N GLU A 48 9.54 5.63 1.57
CA GLU A 48 10.38 6.82 1.34
C GLU A 48 9.98 7.59 0.07
N ASN A 49 9.59 6.87 -0.99
CA ASN A 49 9.40 7.43 -2.33
C ASN A 49 7.93 7.49 -2.77
N GLY A 50 7.01 7.04 -1.91
CA GLY A 50 5.60 6.91 -2.25
C GLY A 50 5.30 5.75 -3.21
N ASN A 51 4.03 5.57 -3.51
CA ASN A 51 3.51 4.37 -4.17
C ASN A 51 3.65 4.36 -5.70
N GLY A 52 4.16 5.45 -6.29
CA GLY A 52 4.21 5.66 -7.74
C GLY A 52 2.86 6.09 -8.33
N THR A 53 2.72 5.91 -9.64
CA THR A 53 1.49 6.23 -10.38
C THR A 53 0.47 5.11 -10.24
N ALA A 54 -0.81 5.47 -10.07
CA ALA A 54 -1.89 4.49 -10.05
C ALA A 54 -1.95 3.72 -11.38
N ALA A 55 -1.96 2.40 -11.29
CA ALA A 55 -2.03 1.48 -12.43
C ALA A 55 -3.48 1.17 -12.86
N GLY A 56 -4.46 1.57 -12.04
CA GLY A 56 -5.88 1.39 -12.31
C GLY A 56 -6.71 1.77 -11.10
N ASP A 57 -7.99 1.41 -11.15
CA ASP A 57 -8.94 1.62 -10.08
C ASP A 57 -9.72 0.35 -9.81
N PHE A 58 -10.21 0.20 -8.58
CA PHE A 58 -11.15 -0.86 -8.24
C PHE A 58 -12.32 -0.34 -7.40
N LYS A 59 -13.39 -1.14 -7.35
CA LYS A 59 -14.51 -0.91 -6.46
C LYS A 59 -14.21 -1.60 -5.12
N ALA A 60 -13.89 -0.81 -4.10
CA ALA A 60 -13.75 -1.30 -2.74
C ALA A 60 -15.03 -2.03 -2.29
N ALA A 61 -14.85 -3.09 -1.50
CA ALA A 61 -15.94 -3.81 -0.86
C ALA A 61 -16.66 -2.89 0.14
N GLU A 62 -17.90 -3.24 0.46
CA GLU A 62 -18.66 -2.54 1.50
C GLU A 62 -18.03 -2.75 2.88
N ASP A 63 -17.44 -3.91 3.11
CA ASP A 63 -16.69 -4.26 4.32
C ASP A 63 -15.24 -4.60 3.98
N GLU A 64 -14.41 -3.56 3.86
CA GLU A 64 -12.98 -3.71 3.59
C GLU A 64 -12.23 -4.36 4.75
N TYR A 65 -12.69 -4.17 5.99
CA TYR A 65 -12.05 -4.78 7.15
C TYR A 65 -12.14 -6.31 7.06
N ALA A 66 -13.36 -6.83 6.86
CA ALA A 66 -13.58 -8.26 6.67
C ALA A 66 -12.83 -8.81 5.45
N ARG A 67 -12.77 -8.05 4.33
CA ARG A 67 -12.00 -8.45 3.15
C ARG A 67 -10.51 -8.62 3.46
N LEU A 68 -9.94 -7.70 4.24
CA LEU A 68 -8.52 -7.74 4.61
C LEU A 68 -8.24 -8.86 5.60
N GLU A 69 -9.13 -9.12 6.58
CA GLU A 69 -8.99 -10.26 7.50
C GLU A 69 -8.97 -11.59 6.74
N ILE A 70 -9.84 -11.76 5.73
CA ILE A 70 -9.85 -12.96 4.89
C ILE A 70 -8.55 -13.10 4.10
N LYS A 71 -7.99 -12.00 3.59
CA LYS A 71 -6.80 -12.01 2.74
C LYS A 71 -5.50 -12.17 3.52
N TYR A 72 -5.38 -11.53 4.67
CA TYR A 72 -4.12 -11.38 5.41
C TYR A 72 -4.14 -11.97 6.82
N GLY A 73 -5.31 -12.33 7.34
CA GLY A 73 -5.52 -12.80 8.70
C GLY A 73 -5.89 -11.68 9.68
N GLU A 74 -6.77 -12.01 10.63
CA GLU A 74 -7.25 -11.09 11.68
C GLU A 74 -6.09 -10.48 12.48
N GLU A 75 -5.15 -11.31 12.96
CA GLU A 75 -4.02 -10.86 13.78
C GLU A 75 -3.19 -9.77 13.11
N LEU A 76 -2.87 -9.93 11.81
CA LEU A 76 -2.11 -8.92 11.08
C LEU A 76 -2.92 -7.64 10.92
N VAL A 77 -4.19 -7.75 10.52
CA VAL A 77 -5.04 -6.58 10.29
C VAL A 77 -5.23 -5.79 11.59
N GLU A 78 -5.46 -6.47 12.71
CA GLU A 78 -5.52 -5.83 14.03
C GLU A 78 -4.17 -5.22 14.44
N SER A 79 -3.03 -5.84 14.11
CA SER A 79 -1.72 -5.28 14.44
C SER A 79 -1.43 -3.96 13.70
N VAL A 80 -1.91 -3.82 12.47
CA VAL A 80 -1.66 -2.63 11.62
C VAL A 80 -2.71 -1.55 11.83
N TYR A 81 -4.00 -1.93 11.91
CA TYR A 81 -5.11 -0.99 11.97
C TYR A 81 -5.83 -0.95 13.32
N GLY A 82 -5.42 -1.78 14.28
CA GLY A 82 -6.19 -1.98 15.49
C GLY A 82 -7.51 -2.71 15.22
N LYS A 83 -8.26 -2.95 16.30
CA LYS A 83 -9.60 -3.53 16.23
C LYS A 83 -10.52 -2.68 15.36
N ARG A 84 -11.50 -3.29 14.70
CA ARG A 84 -12.50 -2.62 13.84
C ARG A 84 -13.11 -1.35 14.46
N MET A 85 -13.38 -1.37 15.77
CA MET A 85 -13.97 -0.23 16.50
C MET A 85 -13.11 1.04 16.51
N THR A 86 -11.81 0.92 16.27
CA THR A 86 -10.87 2.07 16.24
C THR A 86 -11.00 2.90 14.95
N ARG A 87 -11.61 2.33 13.90
CA ARG A 87 -11.81 2.98 12.59
C ARG A 87 -10.52 3.44 11.90
N ALA A 88 -9.35 2.93 12.29
CA ALA A 88 -8.10 3.34 11.66
C ALA A 88 -8.03 2.93 10.18
N LEU A 89 -8.57 1.75 9.83
CA LEU A 89 -8.69 1.32 8.44
C LEU A 89 -9.61 2.25 7.63
N ASP A 90 -10.78 2.61 8.16
CA ASP A 90 -11.69 3.55 7.50
C ASP A 90 -10.97 4.87 7.19
N ASN A 91 -10.22 5.39 8.16
CA ASN A 91 -9.44 6.62 7.99
C ASN A 91 -8.36 6.47 6.91
N ALA A 92 -7.70 5.32 6.83
CA ALA A 92 -6.71 5.02 5.81
C ALA A 92 -7.35 4.92 4.40
N ILE A 93 -8.53 4.30 4.30
CA ILE A 93 -9.32 4.23 3.06
C ILE A 93 -9.72 5.63 2.59
N GLU A 94 -10.23 6.47 3.49
CA GLU A 94 -10.60 7.85 3.15
C GLU A 94 -9.38 8.71 2.78
N ALA A 95 -8.24 8.49 3.43
CA ALA A 95 -6.99 9.16 3.06
C ALA A 95 -6.50 8.73 1.66
N ALA A 96 -6.65 7.46 1.31
CA ALA A 96 -6.26 6.93 -0.01
C ALA A 96 -7.15 7.42 -1.16
N LYS A 97 -8.38 7.86 -0.88
CA LYS A 97 -9.26 8.49 -1.87
C LYS A 97 -8.82 9.91 -2.24
N LYS A 98 -8.04 10.57 -1.39
CA LYS A 98 -7.56 11.93 -1.64
C LYS A 98 -6.33 11.86 -2.55
N PRO A 99 -6.27 12.63 -3.65
CA PRO A 99 -5.08 12.69 -4.46
C PRO A 99 -3.93 13.22 -3.60
N ARG A 100 -2.95 12.36 -3.29
CA ARG A 100 -1.69 12.80 -2.70
C ARG A 100 -0.97 13.59 -3.79
N ALA A 101 -0.89 14.92 -3.60
CA ALA A 101 0.04 15.75 -4.36
C ALA A 101 1.40 15.07 -4.27
N GLY A 102 1.94 14.67 -5.42
CA GLY A 102 3.10 13.79 -5.48
C GLY A 102 4.23 14.34 -4.61
N ARG A 103 4.69 13.56 -3.63
CA ARG A 103 6.08 13.68 -3.16
C ARG A 103 6.98 13.02 -4.21
N GLY A 104 6.89 13.52 -5.44
CA GLY A 104 7.95 13.32 -6.42
C GLY A 104 9.12 14.19 -5.97
N ARG A 105 10.29 13.57 -5.81
CA ARG A 105 11.55 14.29 -5.62
C ARG A 105 11.62 15.44 -6.63
N SER A 106 11.58 16.67 -6.13
CA SER A 106 12.13 17.81 -6.84
C SER A 106 13.65 17.74 -6.68
N ASP A 107 14.31 16.85 -7.42
CA ASP A 107 15.76 16.93 -7.61
C ASP A 107 16.04 17.48 -9.00
N ALA A 108 16.63 18.67 -8.95
CA ALA A 108 16.95 19.52 -10.07
C ALA A 108 17.78 18.81 -11.13
N ALA A 109 17.38 19.02 -12.38
CA ALA A 109 18.28 18.91 -13.51
C ALA A 109 19.45 19.89 -13.32
N LYS A 110 20.67 19.35 -13.24
CA LYS A 110 21.92 20.00 -13.63
C LYS A 110 22.91 18.92 -14.07
N ASP A 111 23.02 18.71 -15.38
CA ASP A 111 24.21 19.06 -16.18
C ASP A 111 23.91 18.94 -17.68
#